data_AF-A0A402B9X7-F1
#
_entry.id   AF-A0A402B9X7-F1
#
_cell.length_a   1.000
_cell.length_b   1.000
_cell.length_c   1.000
_cell.angle_alpha   90.00
_cell.angle_beta   90.00
_cell.angle_gamma   90.00
#
_symmetry.space_group_name_H-M   'P 1'
#
loop_
_entity.id
_entity.type
_entity.pdbx_description
1 polymer ?
#
loop_
_entity_poly.entity_id
_entity_poly.type
_entity_poly.pdbx_seq_one_letter_code
_entity_poly.pdbx_strand_id
1 'polypeptide(L)' 'MSMRTKEALSAKKSQAVMLGKPKGTIQKSQFEADLPRIKELLSLGLSVRKIASLLGYTNHFALNTYVNKRKLRESL' A
#
# COMPACT_ATOMS: atom_id res chain seq x y z
N MET A 1 21.24 -33.53 -1.87
CA MET A 1 19.98 -32.82 -1.54
C MET A 1 19.74 -32.94 -0.05
N SER A 2 19.97 -31.84 0.69
CA SER A 2 20.08 -31.83 2.15
C SER A 2 18.74 -32.11 2.84
N MET A 3 18.67 -33.16 3.66
CA MET A 3 17.54 -33.48 4.54
C MET A 3 17.21 -32.34 5.53
N ARG A 4 18.18 -31.46 5.80
CA ARG A 4 18.06 -30.36 6.78
C ARG A 4 17.13 -29.22 6.36
N THR A 5 16.79 -29.10 5.08
CA THR A 5 15.87 -28.04 4.62
C THR A 5 14.40 -28.46 4.65
N LYS A 6 14.12 -29.77 4.58
CA LYS A 6 12.74 -30.29 4.54
C LYS A 6 12.09 -30.31 5.93
N GLU A 7 12.89 -30.59 6.96
CA GLU A 7 12.44 -30.66 8.36
C GLU A 7 12.20 -29.26 8.96
N ALA A 8 13.05 -28.28 8.64
CA ALA A 8 12.90 -26.91 9.09
C ALA A 8 11.61 -26.23 8.58
N LEU A 9 11.15 -26.61 7.37
CA LEU A 9 9.92 -26.06 6.79
C LEU A 9 8.67 -26.63 7.45
N SER A 10 8.69 -27.90 7.84
CA SER A 10 7.56 -28.59 8.47
C SER A 10 7.32 -28.11 9.90
N ALA A 11 8.39 -27.86 10.66
CA ALA A 11 8.32 -27.35 12.03
C ALA A 11 7.73 -25.92 12.13
N LYS A 12 7.93 -25.07 11.11
CA LYS A 12 7.32 -23.73 11.08
C LYS A 12 5.84 -23.75 10.69
N LYS A 13 5.38 -24.79 9.99
CA LYS A 13 3.98 -24.97 9.59
C LYS A 13 3.12 -25.49 10.76
N SER A 14 3.70 -26.28 11.66
CA SER A 14 3.02 -26.83 12.85
C SER A 14 2.88 -25.83 14.01
N GLN A 15 3.64 -24.72 14.02
CA GLN A 15 3.57 -23.68 15.06
C GLN A 15 2.45 -22.65 14.85
N ALA A 16 1.53 -22.85 13.90
CA ALA A 16 0.44 -21.90 13.59
C ALA A 16 0.93 -20.44 13.37
N VAL A 17 2.20 -20.26 12.99
CA VAL A 17 2.73 -18.95 12.62
C VAL A 17 2.13 -18.62 11.26
N MET A 18 1.20 -17.67 11.27
CA MET A 18 0.54 -17.17 10.06
C MET A 18 1.60 -16.61 9.10
N LEU A 19 2.03 -17.42 8.12
CA LEU A 19 2.93 -16.99 7.07
C LEU A 19 2.16 -16.05 6.14
N GLY A 20 2.25 -14.75 6.42
CA GLY A 20 1.63 -13.68 5.66
C GLY A 20 1.65 -12.38 6.46
N LYS A 21 1.59 -11.23 5.77
CA LYS A 21 1.36 -9.95 6.45
C LYS A 21 0.02 -10.04 7.21
N PRO A 22 -0.07 -9.59 8.48
CA PRO A 22 -1.31 -9.64 9.24
C PRO A 22 -2.42 -8.92 8.47
N LYS A 23 -3.48 -9.66 8.13
CA LYS A 23 -4.67 -9.12 7.46
C LYS A 23 -5.32 -8.10 8.40
N GLY A 24 -5.40 -6.84 7.96
CA GLY A 24 -6.10 -5.78 8.70
C GLY A 24 -5.25 -4.59 9.13
N THR A 25 -3.91 -4.64 8.98
CA THR A 25 -3.10 -3.45 9.29
C THR A 25 -3.10 -2.52 8.07
N ILE A 26 -3.73 -1.34 8.19
CA ILE A 26 -3.53 -0.22 7.26
C ILE A 26 -2.08 0.23 7.47
N GLN A 27 -1.14 -0.36 6.72
CA GLN A 27 0.25 0.06 6.74
C GLN A 27 0.33 1.55 6.34
N LYS A 28 1.17 2.30 7.05
CA LYS A 28 1.50 3.67 6.69
C LYS A 28 1.99 3.67 5.25
N SER A 29 1.31 4.42 4.39
CA SER A 29 1.66 4.50 2.99
C SER A 29 2.69 5.61 2.80
N GLN A 30 3.58 5.46 1.82
CA GLN A 30 4.51 6.52 1.42
C GLN A 30 3.77 7.83 1.06
N PHE A 31 2.51 7.72 0.62
CA PHE A 31 1.66 8.86 0.26
C PHE A 31 1.10 9.63 1.47
N GLU A 32 1.31 9.17 2.71
CA GLU A 32 0.84 9.91 3.90
C GLU A 32 1.58 11.22 4.11
N ALA A 33 2.86 11.31 3.71
CA ALA A 33 3.64 12.55 3.82
C ALA A 33 3.04 13.67 2.95
N ASP A 34 2.57 13.31 1.76
CA ASP A 34 2.03 14.25 0.76
C ASP A 34 0.49 14.32 0.77
N LEU A 35 -0.16 13.72 1.77
CA LEU A 35 -1.62 13.75 1.92
C LEU A 35 -2.25 15.14 1.75
N PRO A 36 -1.77 16.21 2.43
CA PRO A 36 -2.35 17.54 2.27
C PRO A 36 -2.26 18.02 0.82
N ARG A 37 -1.12 17.82 0.18
CA ARG A 37 -0.89 18.20 -1.22
C ARG A 37 -1.78 17.41 -2.18
N ILE A 38 -1.96 16.12 -1.95
CA ILE A 38 -2.85 15.26 -2.74
C ILE A 38 -4.30 15.74 -2.61
N LYS A 39 -4.75 16.11 -1.39
CA LYS A 39 -6.09 16.64 -1.17
C LYS A 39 -6.33 17.97 -1.90
N GLU A 40 -5.39 18.90 -1.81
CA GLU A 40 -5.45 20.18 -2.55
C GLU A 40 -5.53 19.94 -4.06
N LEU A 41 -4.67 19.08 -4.60
CA LEU A 41 -4.66 18.81 -6.04
C LEU A 41 -5.93 18.07 -6.49
N LEU A 42 -6.50 17.21 -5.65
CA LEU A 42 -7.80 16.57 -5.91
C LEU A 42 -8.95 17.57 -5.86
N SER A 43 -8.95 18.53 -4.94
CA SER A 43 -9.99 19.57 -4.86
C SER A 43 -9.96 20.50 -6.06
N LEU A 44 -8.77 20.74 -6.62
CA LEU A 44 -8.58 21.46 -7.88
C LEU A 44 -9.03 20.66 -9.12
N GLY A 45 -9.52 19.42 -8.95
CA GLY A 45 -10.00 18.57 -10.04
C GLY A 45 -8.89 17.93 -10.88
N LEU A 46 -7.64 17.88 -10.39
CA LEU A 46 -6.57 17.22 -11.13
C LEU A 46 -6.77 15.70 -11.13
N SER A 47 -6.42 15.09 -12.27
CA SER A 47 -6.39 13.64 -12.38
C SER A 47 -5.25 13.04 -11.55
N VAL A 48 -5.49 11.87 -10.97
CA VAL A 48 -4.50 11.13 -10.17
C VAL A 48 -3.18 10.93 -10.92
N ARG A 49 -3.24 10.79 -12.25
CA ARG A 49 -2.05 10.64 -13.10
C ARG A 49 -1.20 11.92 -13.14
N LYS A 50 -1.83 13.10 -13.26
CA LYS A 50 -1.12 14.40 -13.19
C LYS A 50 -0.53 14.61 -11.80
N ILE A 51 -1.26 14.26 -10.75
CA ILE A 51 -0.79 14.36 -9.37
C ILE A 51 0.45 13.48 -9.15
N ALA A 52 0.43 12.24 -9.65
CA ALA A 52 1.58 11.35 -9.57
C ALA A 52 2.82 11.93 -10.26
N SER A 53 2.66 12.48 -11.47
CA SER A 53 3.77 13.13 -12.19
C SER A 53 4.30 14.37 -11.46
N LEU A 54 3.43 15.20 -10.87
CA LEU A 54 3.81 16.39 -10.11
C LEU A 54 4.58 16.06 -8.83
N LEU A 55 4.19 14.99 -8.13
CA LEU A 55 4.82 14.54 -6.90
C LEU A 55 6.01 13.61 -7.15
N GLY A 56 6.37 13.34 -8.41
CA GLY A 56 7.48 12.45 -8.75
C GLY A 56 7.21 10.96 -8.51
N TYR A 57 5.96 10.56 -8.32
CA TYR A 57 5.58 9.16 -8.17
C TYR A 57 5.53 8.45 -9.53
N THR A 58 6.36 7.42 -9.68
CA THR A 58 6.35 6.55 -10.87
C THR A 58 5.06 5.73 -10.97
N ASN A 59 4.44 5.39 -9.84
CA ASN A 59 3.29 4.51 -9.80
C ASN A 59 1.97 5.23 -9.47
N HIS A 60 1.30 5.70 -10.52
CA HIS A 60 -0.03 6.30 -10.42
C HIS A 60 -1.13 5.31 -10.00
N PHE A 61 -0.98 4.01 -10.27
CA PHE A 61 -1.93 2.98 -9.80
C PHE A 61 -1.91 2.84 -8.28
N ALA A 62 -0.72 2.92 -7.68
CA ALA A 62 -0.56 2.90 -6.22
C ALA A 62 -1.22 4.13 -5.59
N LEU A 63 -1.06 5.31 -6.19
CA LEU A 63 -1.73 6.54 -5.75
C LEU A 63 -3.26 6.44 -5.91
N ASN A 64 -3.76 5.91 -7.02
CA ASN A 64 -5.20 5.73 -7.24
C ASN A 64 -5.81 4.75 -6.23
N THR A 65 -5.14 3.63 -5.99
CA THR A 65 -5.53 2.65 -4.97
C THR A 65 -5.56 3.29 -3.59
N TYR A 66 -4.58 4.14 -3.28
CA TYR A 66 -4.52 4.88 -2.03
C TYR A 66 -5.70 5.85 -1.86
N VAL A 67 -5.98 6.65 -2.90
CA VAL A 67 -7.12 7.58 -2.94
C VAL A 67 -8.45 6.86 -2.73
N ASN A 68 -8.66 5.71 -3.40
CA ASN A 68 -9.90 4.94 -3.29
C ASN A 68 -10.03 4.24 -1.93
N LYS A 69 -8.97 3.62 -1.40
CA LYS A 69 -8.98 2.98 -0.07
C LYS A 69 -9.29 3.96 1.06
N ARG A 70 -8.82 5.20 0.92
CA ARG A 70 -9.02 6.29 1.89
C ARG A 70 -10.27 7.13 1.61
N LYS A 71 -11.03 6.82 0.54
CA LYS A 71 -12.23 7.55 0.11
C LYS A 71 -12.00 9.07 0.04
N LEU A 72 -10.80 9.51 -0.37
CA LEU A 72 -10.41 10.94 -0.36
C LEU A 72 -11.27 11.81 -1.28
N ARG A 73 -12.01 11.19 -2.21
CA ARG A 73 -12.95 11.86 -3.12
C ARG A 73 -14.36 12.01 -2.56
N GLU A 74 -14.75 11.19 -1.59
CA GLU A 74 -16.07 11.31 -0.94
C GLU A 74 -16.09 12.42 0.11
N SER A 75 -14.92 12.85 0.58
CA SER A 75 -14.77 13.88 1.62
C SER A 75 -14.41 15.27 1.09
N LEU A 76 -14.57 15.50 -0.22
CA LEU A 76 -14.29 16.77 -0.92
C LEU A 76 -15.62 17.36 -1.39
#